data_AF-A0A182QJC4-F1
#
_entry.id   AF-A0A182QJC4-F1
#
_cell.length_a   1.000
_cell.length_b   1.000
_cell.length_c   1.000
_cell.angle_alpha   90.00
_cell.angle_beta   90.00
_cell.angle_gamma   90.00
#
_symmetry.space_group_name_H-M   'P 1'
#
loop_
_entity.id
_entity.type
_entity.pdbx_description
1 polymer ?
#
loop_
_entity_poly.entity_id
_entity_poly.type
_entity_poly.pdbx_seq_one_letter_code
_entity_poly.pdbx_strand_id
1 'polypeptide(L)'
;MAIKISESNEDLTGLYFELLLTHLVAIESRIQTTLQEIAQNQTIQFEQLKLRPSLCHCSSPAASAKDEPPTSSGKSYHLETIAGFGSDRTLDGAWILFQHRYSGTVDFSRSWHEYRTGFGTLEQEHWLGLDRLHGILQTGRHELLVVMESFDGEIRYAHYDAFSIGSEQEKYAIQTVGKYTGTAGDAMRYHVGSNFTTYDQDNDTFASNCATLHGGGWWFKDCYSWFV
;
A
#
# COMPACT_ATOMS: atom_id res chain seq x y z
N MET A 1 -6.10 1.99 -7.69
CA MET A 1 -6.39 0.54 -7.73
C MET A 1 -6.45 0.01 -6.31
N ALA A 2 -7.42 -0.86 -6.03
CA ALA A 2 -7.67 -1.35 -4.69
C ALA A 2 -8.00 -2.86 -4.67
N ILE A 3 -7.76 -3.52 -3.54
CA ILE A 3 -8.12 -4.94 -3.33
C ILE A 3 -9.09 -5.13 -2.16
N LYS A 4 -10.05 -6.05 -2.29
CA LYS A 4 -11.03 -6.36 -1.23
C LYS A 4 -10.50 -7.48 -0.35
N ILE A 5 -10.60 -7.32 0.98
CA ILE A 5 -10.31 -8.39 1.93
C ILE A 5 -11.44 -9.43 1.80
N SER A 6 -11.11 -10.70 1.54
CA SER A 6 -12.12 -11.76 1.61
C SER A 6 -12.61 -11.91 3.05
N GLU A 7 -13.91 -11.75 3.27
CA GLU A 7 -14.56 -12.30 4.45
C GLU A 7 -14.44 -13.83 4.37
N SER A 8 -13.67 -14.43 5.29
CA SER A 8 -13.65 -15.88 5.42
C SER A 8 -15.01 -16.32 5.93
N ASN A 9 -15.71 -17.09 5.10
CA ASN A 9 -17.04 -17.60 5.37
C ASN A 9 -16.96 -18.84 6.28
N GLU A 10 -16.69 -18.64 7.56
CA GLU A 10 -16.98 -19.59 8.64
C GLU A 10 -17.42 -18.79 9.88
N ASP A 11 -18.17 -19.41 10.78
CA ASP A 11 -18.90 -18.90 11.95
C ASP A 11 -18.07 -18.01 12.92
N LEU A 12 -17.62 -16.83 12.47
CA LEU A 12 -16.56 -16.03 13.09
C LEU A 12 -17.07 -14.84 13.90
N THR A 13 -18.37 -14.52 13.88
CA THR A 13 -18.88 -13.31 14.54
C THR A 13 -18.62 -13.31 16.06
N GLY A 14 -18.67 -14.48 16.71
CA GLY A 14 -18.36 -14.61 18.13
C GLY A 14 -16.86 -14.55 18.46
N LEU A 15 -16.03 -15.25 17.68
CA LEU A 15 -14.59 -15.31 17.94
C LEU A 15 -13.86 -14.03 17.52
N TYR A 16 -14.32 -13.37 16.45
CA TYR A 16 -13.74 -12.12 15.99
C TYR A 16 -14.03 -10.99 16.99
N PHE A 17 -15.24 -10.94 17.57
CA PHE A 17 -15.56 -9.95 18.59
C PHE A 17 -14.72 -10.14 19.86
N GLU A 18 -14.57 -11.37 20.35
CA GLU A 18 -13.71 -11.68 21.51
C GLU A 18 -12.22 -11.43 21.23
N LEU A 19 -11.75 -11.71 20.01
CA LEU A 19 -10.39 -11.40 19.58
C LEU A 19 -10.17 -9.89 19.45
N LEU A 20 -11.17 -9.16 18.94
CA LEU A 20 -11.13 -7.71 18.80
C LEU A 20 -11.17 -7.05 20.19
N LEU A 21 -11.99 -7.55 21.12
CA LEU A 21 -12.00 -7.09 22.51
C LEU A 21 -10.67 -7.37 23.21
N THR A 22 -10.10 -8.57 23.07
CA THR A 22 -8.78 -8.87 23.67
C THR A 22 -7.68 -7.99 23.09
N HIS A 23 -7.69 -7.73 21.78
CA HIS A 23 -6.76 -6.80 21.16
C HIS A 23 -6.99 -5.36 21.62
N LEU A 24 -8.24 -4.93 21.79
CA LEU A 24 -8.60 -3.58 22.23
C LEU A 24 -8.19 -3.36 23.69
N VAL A 25 -8.42 -4.33 24.57
CA VAL A 25 -7.92 -4.31 25.96
C VAL A 25 -6.39 -4.32 26.01
N ALA A 26 -5.73 -5.11 25.17
CA ALA A 26 -4.27 -5.13 25.09
C ALA A 26 -3.70 -3.79 24.58
N ILE A 27 -4.37 -3.16 23.60
CA ILE A 27 -4.01 -1.84 23.10
C ILE A 27 -4.23 -0.79 24.18
N GLU A 28 -5.36 -0.81 24.89
CA GLU A 28 -5.64 0.12 26.00
C GLU A 28 -4.57 0.00 27.09
N SER A 29 -4.21 -1.23 27.49
CA SER A 29 -3.14 -1.46 28.47
C SER A 29 -1.79 -0.92 28.01
N ARG A 30 -1.44 -1.13 26.72
CA ARG A 30 -0.20 -0.58 26.14
C ARG A 30 -0.23 0.94 26.08
N ILE A 31 -1.35 1.55 25.69
CA ILE A 31 -1.54 3.01 25.69
C ILE A 31 -1.36 3.55 27.10
N GLN A 32 -2.01 2.96 28.11
CA GLN A 32 -1.88 3.39 29.50
C GLN A 32 -0.43 3.30 29.99
N THR A 33 0.28 2.22 29.64
CA THR A 33 1.69 2.04 30.01
C THR A 33 2.57 3.10 29.35
N THR A 34 2.40 3.33 28.04
CA THR A 34 3.15 4.38 27.32
C THR A 34 2.84 5.77 27.86
N LEU A 35 1.57 6.08 28.18
CA LEU A 35 1.20 7.35 28.79
C LEU A 35 1.85 7.53 30.18
N GLN A 36 1.94 6.45 30.96
CA GLN A 36 2.59 6.48 32.26
C GLN A 36 4.11 6.67 32.14
N GLU A 37 4.75 6.03 31.18
CA GLU A 37 6.17 6.23 30.86
C GLU A 37 6.45 7.68 30.40
N ILE A 38 5.60 8.23 29.53
CA ILE A 38 5.71 9.63 29.09
C ILE A 38 5.55 10.58 30.28
N ALA A 39 4.56 10.36 31.14
CA ALA A 39 4.34 11.17 32.33
C ALA A 39 5.52 11.11 33.30
N GLN A 40 6.13 9.93 33.49
CA GLN A 40 7.34 9.77 34.30
C GLN A 40 8.54 10.48 33.66
N ASN A 41 8.74 10.34 32.35
CA ASN A 41 9.83 11.00 31.63
C ASN A 41 9.73 12.53 31.72
N GLN A 42 8.52 13.08 31.55
CA GLN A 42 8.28 14.52 31.74
C GLN A 42 8.54 14.98 33.18
N THR A 43 8.17 14.18 34.17
CA THR A 43 8.43 14.47 35.59
C THR A 43 9.94 14.51 35.88
N ILE A 44 10.68 13.52 35.40
CA ILE A 44 12.15 13.44 35.52
C ILE A 44 12.80 14.64 34.81
N GLN A 45 12.34 14.97 33.60
CA GLN A 45 12.87 16.11 32.84
C GLN A 45 12.63 17.43 33.57
N PHE A 46 11.46 17.59 34.21
CA PHE A 46 11.13 18.77 34.99
C PHE A 46 11.94 18.87 36.30
N GLU A 47 12.26 17.73 36.94
CA GLU A 47 13.18 17.71 38.09
C GLU A 47 14.63 18.01 37.68
N GLN A 48 15.10 17.48 36.54
CA GLN A 48 16.42 17.80 35.99
C GLN A 48 16.56 19.29 35.62
N LEU A 49 15.47 19.92 35.17
CA LEU A 49 15.40 21.37 34.91
C LEU A 49 15.56 22.21 36.19
N LYS A 50 15.16 21.70 37.36
CA LYS A 50 15.33 22.38 38.66
C LYS A 50 16.75 22.28 39.24
N LEU A 51 17.58 21.38 38.71
CA LEU A 51 18.91 21.03 39.25
C LEU A 51 20.09 21.62 38.47
N ARG A 52 19.87 22.48 37.45
CA ARG A 52 20.96 23.07 36.66
C ARG A 52 21.54 24.33 37.32
N PRO A 53 22.86 24.39 37.64
CA PRO A 53 23.56 25.65 37.84
C PRO A 53 23.80 26.32 36.48
N SER A 54 23.71 27.65 36.45
CA SER A 54 23.98 28.46 35.26
C SER A 54 25.48 28.54 34.96
N LEU A 55 25.91 28.14 33.76
CA LEU A 55 27.20 28.51 33.17
C LEU A 55 27.16 28.38 31.64
N CYS A 56 27.84 29.32 30.97
CA CYS A 56 27.83 29.57 29.54
C CYS A 56 29.26 29.47 28.95
N HIS A 57 29.44 28.83 27.79
CA HIS A 57 30.23 29.33 26.63
C HIS A 57 30.39 28.31 25.48
N CYS A 58 30.66 28.87 24.29
CA CYS A 58 30.74 28.26 22.94
C CYS A 58 31.94 27.34 22.67
N SER A 59 31.79 26.42 21.70
CA SER A 59 32.70 26.15 20.55
C SER A 59 32.11 25.05 19.64
N SER A 60 32.23 25.21 18.31
CA SER A 60 32.04 24.18 17.26
C SER A 60 33.45 23.66 16.81
N PRO A 61 33.64 22.56 16.03
CA PRO A 61 32.73 22.04 14.98
C PRO A 61 32.64 20.50 14.76
N ALA A 62 31.60 20.14 13.98
CA ALA A 62 31.44 19.04 13.00
C ALA A 62 31.79 17.58 13.34
N ALA A 63 30.79 16.69 13.25
CA ALA A 63 30.94 15.33 12.70
C ALA A 63 29.56 14.75 12.28
N SER A 64 29.61 13.93 11.24
CA SER A 64 28.50 13.39 10.45
C SER A 64 28.01 12.03 10.94
N ALA A 65 26.75 11.74 10.57
CA ALA A 65 26.11 10.44 10.35
C ALA A 65 25.68 9.62 11.59
N LYS A 66 24.39 9.25 11.67
CA LYS A 66 23.82 7.99 11.14
C LYS A 66 22.41 7.76 11.70
N ASP A 67 21.49 7.50 10.78
CA ASP A 67 20.38 6.55 10.83
C ASP A 67 19.62 6.35 12.16
N GLU A 68 18.41 6.93 12.25
CA GLU A 68 17.36 6.36 13.09
C GLU A 68 16.53 5.34 12.27
N PRO A 69 16.38 4.09 12.74
CA PRO A 69 15.51 3.12 12.09
C PRO A 69 14.04 3.42 12.44
N PRO A 70 13.11 3.50 11.47
CA PRO A 70 11.70 3.53 11.80
C PRO A 70 11.27 2.12 12.24
N THR A 71 11.26 1.90 13.56
CA THR A 71 10.60 0.75 14.17
C THR A 71 9.12 1.08 14.35
N SER A 72 8.27 0.58 13.46
CA SER A 72 6.84 0.35 13.73
C SER A 72 6.26 -0.57 12.66
N SER A 73 6.29 -1.87 12.92
CA SER A 73 5.58 -2.90 12.17
C SER A 73 4.08 -2.89 12.50
N GLY A 74 3.42 -1.76 12.30
CA GLY A 74 1.97 -1.72 12.11
C GLY A 74 1.68 -1.99 10.64
N LYS A 75 0.78 -2.93 10.33
CA LYS A 75 0.28 -3.13 8.96
C LYS A 75 -0.45 -1.85 8.53
N SER A 76 0.30 -0.88 7.97
CA SER A 76 -0.26 0.40 7.53
C SER A 76 -0.60 0.30 6.05
N TYR A 77 -1.90 0.34 5.76
CA TYR A 77 -2.49 0.46 4.44
C TYR A 77 -3.71 1.40 4.53
N HIS A 78 -4.00 2.14 3.46
CA HIS A 78 -5.17 3.01 3.41
C HIS A 78 -6.41 2.20 3.01
N LEU A 79 -7.51 2.36 3.75
CA LEU A 79 -8.80 1.79 3.41
C LEU A 79 -9.70 2.87 2.81
N GLU A 80 -10.17 2.62 1.61
CA GLU A 80 -11.16 3.46 0.94
C GLU A 80 -12.53 2.77 1.03
N THR A 81 -13.54 3.49 1.53
CA THR A 81 -14.91 2.98 1.53
C THR A 81 -15.57 3.37 0.22
N ILE A 82 -15.83 2.38 -0.62
CA ILE A 82 -16.55 2.57 -1.87
C ILE A 82 -18.02 2.25 -1.60
N ALA A 83 -18.91 3.18 -1.95
CA ALA A 83 -20.35 3.01 -1.80
C ALA A 83 -21.09 3.70 -2.94
N GLY A 84 -22.08 3.03 -3.52
CA GLY A 84 -22.93 3.61 -4.57
C GLY A 84 -22.17 3.89 -5.87
N PHE A 85 -21.10 3.13 -6.13
CA PHE A 85 -20.27 3.31 -7.30
C PHE A 85 -20.92 2.64 -8.53
N GLY A 86 -21.45 3.46 -9.44
CA GLY A 86 -22.26 2.99 -10.57
C GLY A 86 -23.61 2.41 -10.13
N SER A 87 -24.23 1.57 -10.97
CA SER A 87 -25.47 0.87 -10.61
C SER A 87 -25.24 -0.44 -9.84
N ASP A 88 -23.99 -0.88 -9.73
CA ASP A 88 -23.61 -2.18 -9.17
C ASP A 88 -23.18 -2.04 -7.71
N ARG A 89 -24.11 -2.37 -6.79
CA ARG A 89 -23.86 -2.31 -5.34
C ARG A 89 -22.96 -3.43 -4.82
N THR A 90 -22.55 -4.40 -5.67
CA THR A 90 -21.66 -5.48 -5.24
C THR A 90 -20.24 -5.00 -4.94
N LEU A 91 -19.87 -3.83 -5.47
CA LEU A 91 -18.58 -3.19 -5.23
C LEU A 91 -18.53 -2.40 -3.92
N ASP A 92 -19.66 -2.25 -3.22
CA ASP A 92 -19.71 -1.56 -1.95
C ASP A 92 -18.85 -2.28 -0.90
N GLY A 93 -18.16 -1.51 -0.05
CA GLY A 93 -17.35 -2.02 1.06
C GLY A 93 -16.03 -1.28 1.24
N ALA A 94 -15.20 -1.80 2.16
CA ALA A 94 -13.87 -1.28 2.42
C ALA A 94 -12.84 -1.96 1.50
N TRP A 95 -12.05 -1.15 0.81
CA TRP A 95 -11.04 -1.60 -0.14
C TRP A 95 -9.65 -1.12 0.30
N ILE A 96 -8.65 -2.00 0.24
CA ILE A 96 -7.26 -1.61 0.46
C ILE A 96 -6.75 -0.91 -0.79
N LEU A 97 -6.50 0.40 -0.69
CA LEU A 97 -5.94 1.18 -1.78
C LEU A 97 -4.43 0.90 -1.83
N PHE A 98 -3.98 0.17 -2.86
CA PHE A 98 -2.56 -0.14 -3.02
C PHE A 98 -1.87 0.76 -4.05
N GLN A 99 -2.66 1.49 -4.84
CA GLN A 99 -2.18 2.52 -5.75
C GLN A 99 -3.23 3.63 -5.86
N HIS A 100 -2.81 4.89 -5.82
CA HIS A 100 -3.70 6.05 -5.95
C HIS A 100 -3.02 7.16 -6.76
N ARG A 101 -3.71 7.71 -7.76
CA ARG A 101 -3.25 8.80 -8.64
C ARG A 101 -4.36 9.82 -8.81
N TYR A 102 -4.06 11.11 -8.70
CA TYR A 102 -5.04 12.18 -8.92
C TYR A 102 -4.42 13.54 -9.27
N SER A 103 -3.19 13.83 -8.86
CA SER A 103 -2.57 15.16 -9.01
C SER A 103 -1.27 15.16 -9.81
N GLY A 104 -0.60 14.01 -9.95
CA GLY A 104 0.71 13.90 -10.59
C GLY A 104 1.87 14.46 -9.76
N THR A 105 1.65 14.72 -8.47
CA THR A 105 2.67 15.22 -7.53
C THR A 105 3.74 14.19 -7.20
N VAL A 106 3.38 12.91 -7.22
CA VAL A 106 4.31 11.81 -6.98
C VAL A 106 4.78 11.25 -8.32
N ASP A 107 6.09 11.23 -8.51
CA ASP A 107 6.71 10.55 -9.64
C ASP A 107 6.57 9.03 -9.49
N PHE A 108 6.10 8.36 -10.54
CA PHE A 108 5.96 6.90 -10.60
C PHE A 108 7.04 6.23 -11.45
N SER A 109 7.91 6.98 -12.14
CA SER A 109 9.07 6.44 -12.86
C SER A 109 10.17 6.03 -11.88
N ARG A 110 9.90 5.00 -11.09
CA ARG A 110 10.72 4.55 -9.95
C ARG A 110 11.44 3.24 -10.20
N SER A 111 12.49 3.03 -9.40
CA SER A 111 13.33 1.83 -9.44
C SER A 111 12.59 0.58 -8.97
N TRP A 112 13.14 -0.60 -9.26
CA TRP A 112 12.65 -1.88 -8.73
C TRP A 112 12.54 -1.85 -7.21
N HIS A 113 13.57 -1.33 -6.54
CA HIS A 113 13.61 -1.27 -5.09
C HIS A 113 12.47 -0.43 -4.50
N GLU A 114 12.16 0.71 -5.11
CA GLU A 114 11.06 1.57 -4.70
C GLU A 114 9.70 0.93 -4.99
N TYR A 115 9.51 0.28 -6.14
CA TYR A 115 8.28 -0.46 -6.43
C TYR A 115 8.08 -1.67 -5.52
N ARG A 116 9.17 -2.31 -5.11
CA ARG A 116 9.16 -3.39 -4.12
C ARG A 116 8.72 -2.91 -2.75
N THR A 117 9.32 -1.83 -2.26
CA THR A 117 9.15 -1.35 -0.87
C THR A 117 7.98 -0.38 -0.67
N GLY A 118 7.53 0.27 -1.74
CA GLY A 118 6.48 1.29 -1.72
C GLY A 118 7.03 2.71 -1.76
N PHE A 119 6.22 3.65 -2.23
CA PHE A 119 6.56 5.08 -2.29
C PHE A 119 5.30 5.95 -2.25
N GLY A 120 5.48 7.24 -1.95
CA GLY A 120 4.38 8.17 -1.72
C GLY A 120 3.82 8.09 -0.30
N THR A 121 2.67 8.72 -0.09
CA THR A 121 2.00 8.84 1.21
C THR A 121 0.62 8.21 1.12
N LEU A 122 0.25 7.35 2.08
CA LEU A 122 -0.98 6.53 2.01
C LEU A 122 -2.26 7.38 1.89
N GLU A 123 -2.26 8.59 2.45
CA GLU A 123 -3.36 9.56 2.37
C GLU A 123 -3.34 10.41 1.08
N GLN A 124 -2.34 10.22 0.21
CA GLN A 124 -2.14 10.95 -1.04
C GLN A 124 -1.89 9.97 -2.20
N GLU A 125 -1.15 10.41 -3.23
CA GLU A 125 -0.67 9.52 -4.28
C GLU A 125 0.41 8.59 -3.75
N HIS A 126 0.24 7.29 -4.00
CA HIS A 126 1.18 6.30 -3.49
C HIS A 126 1.13 4.99 -4.28
N TRP A 127 2.15 4.19 -4.02
CA TRP A 127 2.25 2.77 -4.33
C TRP A 127 2.59 2.02 -3.04
N LEU A 128 1.76 1.06 -2.64
CA LEU A 128 1.90 0.36 -1.36
C LEU A 128 3.20 -0.46 -1.24
N GLY A 129 3.75 -0.91 -2.37
CA GLY A 129 4.91 -1.80 -2.44
C GLY A 129 4.51 -3.23 -2.77
N LEU A 130 5.23 -3.86 -3.70
CA LEU A 130 4.96 -5.23 -4.16
C LEU A 130 5.14 -6.26 -3.05
N ASP A 131 6.08 -6.07 -2.12
CA ASP A 131 6.27 -6.99 -0.98
C ASP A 131 5.03 -7.03 -0.08
N ARG A 132 4.48 -5.84 0.22
CA ARG A 132 3.26 -5.74 1.05
C ARG A 132 2.05 -6.27 0.29
N LEU A 133 1.92 -5.92 -0.98
CA LEU A 133 0.82 -6.36 -1.83
C LEU A 133 0.81 -7.89 -1.95
N HIS A 134 1.94 -8.51 -2.27
CA HIS A 134 2.06 -9.97 -2.31
C HIS A 134 1.69 -10.59 -0.96
N GLY A 135 2.23 -10.07 0.16
CA GLY A 135 1.92 -10.56 1.50
C GLY A 135 0.43 -10.52 1.86
N ILE A 136 -0.30 -9.48 1.43
CA ILE A 136 -1.77 -9.39 1.61
C ILE A 136 -2.48 -10.44 0.74
N LEU A 137 -2.12 -10.52 -0.54
CA LEU A 137 -2.74 -11.41 -1.51
C LEU A 137 -2.54 -12.90 -1.18
N GLN A 138 -1.52 -13.27 -0.40
CA GLN A 138 -1.31 -14.64 0.09
C GLN A 138 -2.28 -15.05 1.23
N THR A 139 -3.01 -14.10 1.84
CA THR A 139 -3.90 -14.42 2.97
C THR A 139 -5.24 -15.04 2.55
N GLY A 140 -5.56 -15.03 1.25
CA GLY A 140 -6.83 -15.55 0.75
C GLY A 140 -7.11 -15.06 -0.67
N ARG A 141 -8.32 -15.34 -1.15
CA ARG A 141 -8.75 -14.87 -2.46
C ARG A 141 -9.12 -13.38 -2.37
N HIS A 142 -8.49 -12.53 -3.16
CA HIS A 142 -8.78 -11.10 -3.18
C HIS A 142 -9.37 -10.67 -4.51
N GLU A 143 -10.25 -9.68 -4.46
CA GLU A 143 -10.77 -9.01 -5.64
C GLU A 143 -9.88 -7.81 -5.98
N LEU A 144 -9.79 -7.43 -7.25
CA LEU A 144 -9.15 -6.18 -7.70
C LEU A 144 -10.19 -5.26 -8.31
N LEU A 145 -10.15 -3.99 -7.88
CA LEU A 145 -10.95 -2.91 -8.43
C LEU A 145 -10.04 -1.79 -8.95
N VAL A 146 -10.24 -1.44 -10.22
CA VAL A 146 -9.63 -0.28 -10.87
C VAL A 146 -10.73 0.73 -11.12
N VAL A 147 -10.62 1.90 -10.50
CA VAL A 147 -11.51 3.05 -10.69
C VAL A 147 -10.73 4.15 -11.40
N MET A 148 -11.33 4.74 -12.42
CA MET A 148 -10.76 5.83 -13.20
C MET A 148 -11.81 6.91 -13.41
N GLU A 149 -11.36 8.15 -13.40
CA GLU A 149 -12.17 9.33 -13.69
C GLU A 149 -11.52 10.09 -14.85
N SER A 150 -12.29 10.42 -15.88
CA SER A 150 -11.84 11.25 -17.00
C SER A 150 -11.80 12.72 -16.60
N PHE A 151 -11.16 13.57 -17.42
CA PHE A 151 -11.16 15.03 -17.19
C PHE A 151 -12.56 15.66 -17.29
N ASP A 152 -13.51 14.98 -17.94
CA ASP A 152 -14.90 15.41 -18.03
C ASP A 152 -15.76 14.90 -16.83
N GLY A 153 -15.12 14.24 -15.84
CA GLY A 153 -15.78 13.66 -14.67
C GLY A 153 -16.48 12.34 -14.94
N GLU A 154 -16.25 11.70 -16.11
CA GLU A 154 -16.81 10.39 -16.39
C GLU A 154 -16.04 9.32 -15.60
N ILE A 155 -16.76 8.59 -14.76
CA ILE A 155 -16.19 7.53 -13.93
C ILE A 155 -16.41 6.17 -14.60
N ARG A 156 -15.33 5.39 -14.74
CA ARG A 156 -15.37 4.00 -15.21
C ARG A 156 -14.61 3.07 -14.27
N TYR A 157 -14.91 1.77 -14.38
CA TYR A 157 -14.23 0.78 -13.57
C TYR A 157 -13.99 -0.56 -14.28
N ALA A 158 -13.02 -1.29 -13.73
CA ALA A 158 -12.76 -2.69 -14.03
C ALA A 158 -12.66 -3.46 -12.70
N HIS A 159 -13.51 -4.47 -12.54
CA HIS A 159 -13.53 -5.37 -11.39
C HIS A 159 -13.13 -6.78 -11.81
N TYR A 160 -12.35 -7.43 -10.94
CA TYR A 160 -11.71 -8.71 -11.15
C TYR A 160 -11.88 -9.58 -9.91
N ASP A 161 -12.53 -10.73 -10.04
CA ASP A 161 -12.95 -11.53 -8.89
C ASP A 161 -11.84 -12.40 -8.23
N ALA A 162 -10.62 -12.42 -8.79
CA ALA A 162 -9.51 -13.24 -8.31
C ALA A 162 -8.14 -12.68 -8.70
N PHE A 163 -7.66 -11.67 -7.97
CA PHE A 163 -6.36 -11.09 -8.19
C PHE A 163 -5.29 -11.74 -7.30
N SER A 164 -4.21 -12.21 -7.89
CA SER A 164 -3.01 -12.63 -7.16
C SER A 164 -1.74 -12.42 -7.97
N ILE A 165 -0.63 -12.23 -7.25
CA ILE A 165 0.71 -12.05 -7.83
C ILE A 165 1.71 -12.99 -7.16
N GLY A 166 2.74 -13.37 -7.90
CA GLY A 166 3.85 -14.18 -7.42
C GLY A 166 4.72 -13.48 -6.39
N SER A 167 5.68 -14.23 -5.86
CA SER A 167 6.75 -13.74 -4.98
C SER A 167 7.77 -12.87 -5.73
N GLU A 168 8.72 -12.26 -4.99
CA GLU A 168 9.84 -11.54 -5.61
C GLU A 168 10.69 -12.45 -6.53
N GLN A 169 10.85 -13.73 -6.16
CA GLN A 169 11.57 -14.71 -6.97
C GLN A 169 10.88 -14.96 -8.30
N GLU A 170 9.55 -14.90 -8.31
CA GLU A 170 8.69 -14.96 -9.51
C GLU A 170 8.47 -13.58 -10.14
N LYS A 171 9.27 -12.58 -9.77
CA LYS A 171 9.17 -11.20 -10.27
C LYS A 171 7.79 -10.59 -10.13
N TYR A 172 7.08 -10.98 -9.07
CA TYR A 172 5.72 -10.59 -8.77
C TYR A 172 4.74 -10.81 -9.92
N ALA A 173 4.94 -11.82 -10.78
CA ALA A 173 4.11 -12.02 -11.96
C ALA A 173 2.61 -12.11 -11.62
N ILE A 174 1.72 -11.55 -12.46
CA ILE A 174 0.27 -11.73 -12.27
C ILE A 174 -0.06 -13.20 -12.48
N GLN A 175 -0.55 -13.88 -11.44
CA GLN A 175 -0.92 -15.29 -11.52
C GLN A 175 -2.36 -15.45 -12.02
N THR A 176 -3.27 -14.59 -11.55
CA THR A 176 -4.67 -14.57 -11.99
C THR A 176 -5.28 -13.19 -11.79
N VAL A 177 -6.29 -12.87 -12.59
CA VAL A 177 -7.23 -11.76 -12.39
C VAL A 177 -8.69 -12.26 -12.34
N GLY A 178 -8.95 -13.56 -12.48
CA GLY A 178 -10.30 -14.11 -12.37
C GLY A 178 -11.24 -13.67 -13.50
N LYS A 179 -12.52 -13.51 -13.18
CA LYS A 179 -13.54 -13.02 -14.11
C LYS A 179 -13.62 -11.50 -14.06
N TYR A 180 -13.81 -10.91 -15.23
CA TYR A 180 -13.93 -9.47 -15.40
C TYR A 180 -15.40 -9.04 -15.40
N THR A 181 -15.67 -7.91 -14.76
CA THR A 181 -16.90 -7.13 -14.88
C THR A 181 -16.57 -5.64 -14.85
N GLY A 182 -17.22 -4.81 -15.65
CA GLY A 182 -17.05 -3.36 -15.56
C GLY A 182 -17.35 -2.61 -16.85
N THR A 183 -17.02 -1.32 -16.84
CA THR A 183 -17.26 -0.39 -17.95
C THR A 183 -15.98 0.09 -18.64
N ALA A 184 -14.81 -0.16 -18.04
CA ALA A 184 -13.52 0.34 -18.51
C ALA A 184 -12.74 -0.64 -19.43
N GLY A 185 -13.36 -1.73 -19.87
CA GLY A 185 -12.69 -2.81 -20.62
C GLY A 185 -11.78 -3.73 -19.77
N ASP A 186 -11.50 -4.93 -20.30
CA ASP A 186 -10.67 -5.96 -19.64
C ASP A 186 -9.18 -5.81 -20.01
N ALA A 187 -8.55 -4.73 -19.53
CA ALA A 187 -7.14 -4.45 -19.85
C ALA A 187 -6.15 -5.32 -19.06
N MET A 188 -6.48 -5.74 -17.81
CA MET A 188 -5.54 -6.51 -16.98
C MET A 188 -5.33 -7.92 -17.50
N ARG A 189 -6.30 -8.51 -18.23
CA ARG A 189 -6.15 -9.85 -18.80
C ARG A 189 -4.90 -10.01 -19.64
N TYR A 190 -4.57 -8.99 -20.42
CA TYR A 190 -3.41 -9.00 -21.31
C TYR A 190 -2.09 -9.22 -20.55
N HIS A 191 -2.05 -8.78 -19.29
CA HIS A 191 -0.89 -8.81 -18.40
C HIS A 191 -0.80 -10.07 -17.53
N VAL A 192 -1.76 -11.00 -17.62
CA VAL A 192 -1.69 -12.26 -16.87
C VAL A 192 -0.47 -13.08 -17.32
N GLY A 193 0.32 -13.54 -16.35
CA GLY A 193 1.57 -14.25 -16.55
C GLY A 193 2.79 -13.36 -16.80
N SER A 194 2.60 -12.05 -16.98
CA SER A 194 3.72 -11.11 -17.14
C SER A 194 4.40 -10.82 -15.82
N ASN A 195 5.73 -10.75 -15.85
CA ASN A 195 6.55 -10.28 -14.74
C ASN A 195 6.41 -8.76 -14.56
N PHE A 196 6.64 -8.27 -13.34
CA PHE A 196 6.75 -6.84 -13.10
C PHE A 196 8.06 -6.31 -13.70
N THR A 197 8.03 -5.13 -14.31
CA THR A 197 9.17 -4.50 -14.99
C THR A 197 9.29 -3.04 -14.57
N THR A 198 10.51 -2.58 -14.31
CA THR A 198 10.87 -1.18 -14.01
C THR A 198 12.01 -0.73 -14.92
N TYR A 199 12.33 0.57 -14.93
CA TYR A 199 13.36 1.10 -15.84
C TYR A 199 14.75 0.48 -15.61
N ASP A 200 15.04 0.04 -14.38
CA ASP A 200 16.30 -0.58 -13.95
C ASP A 200 16.24 -2.11 -13.89
N GLN A 201 15.06 -2.71 -14.14
CA GLN A 201 14.89 -4.15 -14.18
C GLN A 201 13.86 -4.56 -15.25
N ASP A 202 14.38 -4.85 -16.44
CA ASP A 202 13.62 -5.34 -17.58
C ASP A 202 13.27 -6.83 -17.43
N ASN A 203 11.99 -7.12 -17.21
CA ASN A 203 11.46 -8.49 -17.18
C ASN A 203 10.29 -8.68 -18.16
N ASP A 204 10.09 -7.74 -19.10
CA ASP A 204 9.01 -7.84 -20.08
C ASP A 204 9.43 -8.71 -21.27
N THR A 205 8.53 -8.88 -22.24
CA THR A 205 8.78 -9.74 -23.42
C THR A 205 9.11 -8.94 -24.68
N PHE A 206 9.15 -7.62 -24.58
CA PHE A 206 9.45 -6.75 -25.70
C PHE A 206 10.96 -6.71 -25.99
N ALA A 207 11.33 -6.26 -27.18
CA ALA A 207 12.74 -6.16 -27.58
C ALA A 207 13.51 -5.04 -26.85
N SER A 208 12.81 -4.15 -26.16
CA SER A 208 13.35 -3.03 -25.39
C SER A 208 12.56 -2.88 -24.11
N ASN A 209 13.13 -2.24 -23.10
CA ASN A 209 12.45 -2.09 -21.81
C ASN A 209 11.21 -1.18 -21.92
N CYS A 210 10.02 -1.77 -21.78
CA CYS A 210 8.74 -1.04 -21.83
C CYS A 210 8.64 0.02 -20.72
N ALA A 211 9.19 -0.25 -19.53
CA ALA A 211 9.21 0.73 -18.44
C ALA A 211 10.07 1.95 -18.75
N THR A 212 11.17 1.78 -19.50
CA THR A 212 11.97 2.92 -19.98
C THR A 212 11.22 3.72 -21.05
N LEU A 213 10.49 3.04 -21.95
CA LEU A 213 9.79 3.69 -23.06
C LEU A 213 8.53 4.45 -22.62
N HIS A 214 7.78 3.89 -21.67
CA HIS A 214 6.47 4.40 -21.26
C HIS A 214 6.47 5.03 -19.87
N GLY A 215 7.57 4.90 -19.13
CA GLY A 215 7.67 5.32 -17.75
C GLY A 215 6.90 4.39 -16.80
N GLY A 216 7.24 4.49 -15.51
CA GLY A 216 6.58 3.70 -14.48
C GLY A 216 7.08 2.26 -14.38
N GLY A 217 6.49 1.54 -13.43
CA GLY A 217 6.64 0.11 -13.24
C GLY A 217 5.30 -0.59 -13.40
N TRP A 218 5.28 -1.67 -14.15
CA TRP A 218 4.06 -2.42 -14.46
C TRP A 218 4.36 -3.87 -14.81
N TRP A 219 3.32 -4.70 -14.85
CA TRP A 219 3.37 -6.05 -15.42
C TRP A 219 3.41 -6.00 -16.95
N PHE A 220 4.40 -5.30 -17.52
CA PHE A 220 4.52 -5.12 -18.97
C PHE A 220 4.67 -6.46 -19.71
N LYS A 221 4.17 -6.49 -20.95
CA LYS A 221 4.30 -7.62 -21.87
C LYS A 221 4.98 -7.18 -23.16
N ASP A 222 4.21 -6.61 -24.10
CA ASP A 222 4.71 -6.05 -25.35
C ASP A 222 3.76 -4.96 -25.91
N CYS A 223 3.69 -3.77 -25.32
CA CYS A 223 4.13 -3.42 -23.97
C CYS A 223 2.97 -3.48 -22.97
N TYR A 224 1.83 -2.87 -23.28
CA TYR A 224 0.66 -2.84 -22.40
C TYR A 224 -0.66 -2.76 -23.15
N SER A 225 -1.74 -3.10 -22.46
CA SER A 225 -3.12 -2.77 -22.85
C SER A 225 -3.61 -1.63 -21.98
N TRP A 226 -4.52 -0.79 -22.49
CA TRP A 226 -5.13 0.30 -21.74
C TRP A 226 -6.61 0.03 -21.47
N PHE A 227 -7.12 0.67 -20.41
CA PHE A 227 -8.56 0.72 -20.14
C PHE A 227 -9.23 1.74 -21.07
N VAL A 228 -10.47 1.47 -21.48
CA VAL A 228 -11.24 2.30 -22.42
C VAL A 228 -12.03 3.40 -21.75
#